data_AF-A0A819ZW48-F1
#
_entry.id   AF-A0A819ZW48-F1
#
_cell.length_a   1.000
_cell.length_b   1.000
_cell.length_c   1.000
_cell.angle_alpha   90.00
_cell.angle_beta   90.00
_cell.angle_gamma   90.00
#
_symmetry.space_group_name_H-M   'P 1'
#
loop_
_entity.id
_entity.type
_entity.pdbx_description
1 polymer ?
#
loop_
_entity_poly.entity_id
_entity_poly.type
_entity_poly.pdbx_seq_one_letter_code
_entity_poly.pdbx_strand_id
1 'polypeptide(L)'
;MTPLINRHSQSIINDFICPLQGDKWIIVTTIFYPTKAIYKFLNLTTQWNLIVIGDQKTPKDWLTHLSINSSRFIYLSIEQQNTLPFRILHYLPYGSYARKNLGYLIAIKCGAKIIFESDDDNLLETNDIYFLPKIVQQKHVPWIGFHRQRSPFINIYGSFGHPNIWPRGFPIDEIRNVTEDGWHSVRKNLEYNTYAYIQQYLADLDPDVDAI
;
A
#
# COMPACT_ATOMS: atom_id res chain seq x y z
N MET A 1 -35.64 45.12 3.62
CA MET A 1 -35.21 43.71 3.73
C MET A 1 -34.87 43.21 2.34
N THR A 2 -33.59 43.24 2.00
CA THR A 2 -33.03 42.76 0.73
C THR A 2 -32.70 41.28 0.90
N PRO A 3 -33.11 40.36 0.01
CA PRO A 3 -32.68 38.98 0.11
C PRO A 3 -31.24 38.87 -0.43
N LEU A 4 -30.35 38.37 0.42
CA LEU A 4 -29.00 37.96 0.05
C LEU A 4 -29.10 36.75 -0.90
N ILE A 5 -28.74 36.96 -2.16
CA ILE A 5 -28.57 35.91 -3.15
C ILE A 5 -27.32 35.11 -2.75
N ASN A 6 -27.52 33.92 -2.22
CA ASN A 6 -26.46 32.96 -1.95
C ASN A 6 -25.95 32.39 -3.28
N ARG A 7 -24.96 33.02 -3.90
CA ARG A 7 -24.21 32.45 -5.03
C ARG A 7 -23.15 31.48 -4.50
N HIS A 8 -23.57 30.29 -4.09
CA HIS A 8 -22.68 29.15 -4.16
C HIS A 8 -22.68 28.66 -5.59
N SER A 9 -21.76 29.18 -6.41
CA SER A 9 -21.35 28.52 -7.64
C SER A 9 -20.77 27.16 -7.25
N GLN A 10 -21.58 26.11 -7.30
CA GLN A 10 -21.08 24.75 -7.37
C GLN A 10 -20.25 24.69 -8.65
N SER A 11 -18.92 24.78 -8.51
CA SER A 11 -18.04 24.35 -9.59
C SER A 11 -18.39 22.90 -9.86
N ILE A 12 -18.81 22.61 -11.09
CA ILE A 12 -18.96 21.24 -11.57
C ILE A 12 -17.56 20.64 -11.50
N ILE A 13 -17.25 19.97 -10.39
CA ILE A 13 -16.06 19.13 -10.30
C ILE A 13 -16.40 17.99 -11.25
N ASN A 14 -15.75 17.97 -12.42
CA ASN A 14 -15.82 16.80 -13.29
C ASN A 14 -15.37 15.61 -12.46
N ASP A 15 -16.27 14.67 -12.22
CA ASP A 15 -15.95 13.46 -11.48
C ASP A 15 -14.88 12.67 -12.25
N PHE A 16 -13.92 12.11 -11.51
CA PHE A 16 -12.92 11.25 -12.11
C PHE A 16 -13.61 10.01 -12.71
N ILE A 17 -13.48 9.84 -14.03
CA ILE A 17 -13.96 8.65 -14.73
C ILE A 17 -12.82 7.64 -14.75
N CYS A 18 -13.08 6.49 -14.14
CA CYS A 18 -12.10 5.42 -14.12
C CYS A 18 -11.89 4.82 -15.53
N PRO A 19 -10.65 4.80 -16.05
CA PRO A 19 -10.37 4.28 -17.40
C PRO A 19 -10.33 2.74 -17.45
N LEU A 20 -10.22 2.06 -16.30
CA LEU A 20 -10.06 0.62 -16.18
C LEU A 20 -10.69 0.12 -14.89
N GLN A 21 -11.74 -0.69 -14.95
CA GLN A 21 -12.37 -1.28 -13.77
C GLN A 21 -11.70 -2.59 -13.35
N GLY A 22 -11.68 -2.89 -12.05
CA GLY A 22 -11.28 -4.21 -11.57
C GLY A 22 -11.19 -4.34 -10.06
N ASP A 23 -11.19 -5.59 -9.59
CA ASP A 23 -11.20 -5.91 -8.15
C ASP A 23 -9.80 -5.92 -7.51
N LYS A 24 -8.73 -6.11 -8.29
CA LYS A 24 -7.35 -6.33 -7.82
C LYS A 24 -6.40 -5.31 -8.42
N TRP A 25 -5.75 -4.53 -7.56
CA TRP A 25 -4.87 -3.44 -7.96
C TRP A 25 -3.49 -3.52 -7.32
N ILE A 26 -2.46 -3.22 -8.10
CA ILE A 26 -1.10 -2.99 -7.64
C ILE A 26 -0.85 -1.49 -7.74
N ILE A 27 -0.27 -0.89 -6.71
CA ILE A 27 0.05 0.54 -6.69
C ILE A 27 1.54 0.72 -6.44
N VAL A 28 2.16 1.46 -7.34
CA VAL A 28 3.60 1.72 -7.33
C VAL A 28 3.84 3.21 -7.59
N THR A 29 4.89 3.75 -6.98
CA THR A 29 5.48 5.04 -7.35
C THR A 29 6.81 4.78 -8.02
N THR A 30 7.24 5.66 -8.93
CA THR A 30 8.52 5.49 -9.62
C THR A 30 9.25 6.81 -9.79
N ILE A 31 10.58 6.78 -9.71
CA ILE A 31 11.47 7.83 -10.20
C ILE A 31 12.42 7.32 -11.29
N PHE A 32 12.24 6.08 -11.72
CA PHE A 32 13.11 5.37 -12.66
C PHE A 32 12.39 5.13 -13.99
N TYR A 33 13.12 4.65 -15.00
CA TYR A 33 12.50 3.98 -16.15
C TYR A 33 11.77 2.70 -15.71
N PRO A 34 10.88 2.12 -16.54
CA PRO A 34 10.19 0.88 -16.19
C PRO A 34 11.17 -0.20 -15.72
N THR A 35 11.05 -0.57 -14.45
CA THR A 35 11.96 -1.52 -13.80
C THR A 35 11.49 -2.97 -14.02
N LYS A 36 12.34 -3.92 -13.65
CA LYS A 36 11.99 -5.36 -13.66
C LYS A 36 10.73 -5.65 -12.83
N ALA A 37 10.49 -4.93 -11.73
CA ALA A 37 9.28 -5.10 -10.92
C ALA A 37 8.02 -4.74 -11.72
N ILE A 38 8.03 -3.63 -12.47
CA ILE A 38 6.91 -3.24 -13.35
C ILE A 38 6.59 -4.35 -14.35
N TYR A 39 7.61 -4.89 -15.02
CA TYR A 39 7.45 -6.03 -15.93
C TYR A 39 6.92 -7.28 -15.21
N LYS A 40 7.38 -7.55 -13.99
CA LYS A 40 6.91 -8.69 -13.18
C LYS A 40 5.44 -8.53 -12.80
N PHE A 41 5.01 -7.37 -12.32
CA PHE A 41 3.62 -7.08 -11.97
C PHE A 41 2.68 -7.20 -13.18
N LEU A 42 3.14 -6.79 -14.35
CA LEU A 42 2.39 -6.97 -15.59
C LEU A 42 2.35 -8.43 -16.06
N ASN A 43 3.15 -9.34 -15.54
CA ASN A 43 3.21 -10.74 -15.97
C ASN A 43 2.83 -11.75 -14.87
N LEU A 44 2.16 -11.30 -13.80
CA LEU A 44 1.65 -12.21 -12.77
C LEU A 44 0.63 -13.20 -13.35
N THR A 45 0.55 -14.39 -12.76
CA THR A 45 -0.40 -15.43 -13.20
C THR A 45 -1.85 -15.02 -13.00
N THR A 46 -2.16 -14.33 -11.92
CA THR A 46 -3.45 -13.68 -11.72
C THR A 46 -3.45 -12.31 -12.40
N GLN A 47 -4.57 -11.95 -13.01
CA GLN A 47 -4.76 -10.62 -13.57
C GLN A 47 -4.90 -9.56 -12.44
N TRP A 48 -3.88 -8.71 -12.33
CA TRP A 48 -3.91 -7.49 -11.53
C TRP A 48 -3.89 -6.26 -12.44
N ASN A 49 -4.62 -5.21 -12.06
CA ASN A 49 -4.46 -3.90 -12.67
C ASN A 49 -3.30 -3.17 -11.96
N LEU A 50 -2.52 -2.37 -12.69
CA LEU A 50 -1.36 -1.66 -12.14
C LEU A 50 -1.55 -0.16 -12.24
N ILE A 51 -1.32 0.58 -11.16
CA ILE A 51 -1.21 2.04 -11.18
C ILE A 51 0.23 2.41 -10.88
N VAL A 52 0.84 3.18 -11.79
CA VAL A 52 2.17 3.75 -11.63
C VAL A 52 2.04 5.27 -11.49
N ILE A 53 2.37 5.77 -10.30
CA ILE A 53 2.39 7.20 -9.98
C ILE A 53 3.81 7.72 -10.21
N GLY A 54 4.02 8.49 -11.27
CA GLY A 54 5.30 9.15 -11.51
C GLY A 54 5.55 10.29 -10.52
N ASP A 55 6.81 10.68 -10.38
CA ASP A 55 7.25 11.87 -9.65
C ASP A 55 8.15 12.73 -10.56
N GLN A 56 8.68 13.84 -10.04
CA GLN A 56 9.48 14.81 -10.81
C GLN A 56 10.70 14.21 -11.50
N LYS A 57 11.28 13.16 -10.92
CA LYS A 57 12.46 12.48 -11.44
C LYS A 57 12.13 11.40 -12.46
N THR A 58 10.86 10.99 -12.59
CA THR A 58 10.46 9.99 -13.58
C THR A 58 10.75 10.51 -14.99
N PRO A 59 11.38 9.69 -15.85
CA PRO A 59 11.61 10.06 -17.25
C PRO A 59 10.31 10.42 -17.98
N LYS A 60 10.32 11.49 -18.78
CA LYS A 60 9.11 11.96 -19.49
C LYS A 60 8.64 10.98 -20.56
N ASP A 61 9.56 10.20 -21.10
CA ASP A 61 9.40 9.14 -22.08
C ASP A 61 9.22 7.75 -21.45
N TRP A 62 8.90 7.68 -20.15
CA TRP A 62 8.68 6.44 -19.41
C TRP A 62 7.71 5.48 -20.12
N LEU A 63 6.59 6.01 -20.61
CA LEU A 63 5.56 5.21 -21.27
C LEU A 63 6.04 4.62 -22.61
N THR A 64 6.85 5.37 -23.37
CA THR A 64 7.43 4.88 -24.63
C THR A 64 8.53 3.85 -24.39
N HIS A 65 9.20 3.92 -23.24
CA HIS A 65 10.20 2.93 -22.80
C HIS A 65 9.58 1.68 -22.19
N LEU A 66 8.29 1.70 -21.86
CA LEU A 66 7.56 0.52 -21.45
C LEU A 66 7.25 -0.32 -22.71
N SER A 67 8.12 -1.27 -23.01
CA SER A 67 8.03 -2.14 -24.20
C SER A 67 6.94 -3.21 -24.10
N ILE A 68 5.84 -2.94 -23.39
CA ILE A 68 4.67 -3.80 -23.24
C ILE A 68 3.42 -3.02 -23.61
N ASN A 69 2.65 -3.57 -24.55
CA ASN A 69 1.29 -3.11 -24.81
C ASN A 69 0.32 -3.88 -23.90
N SER A 70 -0.06 -3.27 -22.77
CA SER A 70 -1.02 -3.84 -21.82
C SER A 70 -2.13 -2.84 -21.54
N SER A 71 -3.38 -3.27 -21.66
CA SER A 71 -4.55 -2.48 -21.27
C SER A 71 -4.82 -2.48 -19.76
N ARG A 72 -3.94 -3.10 -18.97
CA ARG A 72 -4.15 -3.34 -17.53
C ARG A 72 -3.38 -2.40 -16.62
N PHE A 73 -2.90 -1.27 -17.13
CA PHE A 73 -2.23 -0.30 -16.28
C PHE A 73 -2.64 1.13 -16.57
N ILE A 74 -2.45 1.96 -15.55
CA ILE A 74 -2.60 3.40 -15.57
C ILE A 74 -1.26 3.99 -15.17
N TYR A 75 -0.66 4.78 -16.05
CA TYR A 75 0.49 5.61 -15.71
C TYR A 75 0.04 7.06 -15.58
N LEU A 76 0.49 7.73 -14.52
CA LEU A 76 0.20 9.14 -14.27
C LEU A 76 1.48 9.93 -14.04
N SER A 77 1.86 10.72 -15.04
CA SER A 77 2.90 11.75 -14.87
C SER A 77 2.43 12.84 -13.90
N ILE A 78 3.36 13.65 -13.38
CA ILE A 78 3.02 14.79 -12.52
C ILE A 78 2.00 15.71 -13.19
N GLU A 79 2.17 16.00 -14.48
CA GLU A 79 1.27 16.85 -15.23
C GLU A 79 -0.14 16.26 -15.29
N GLN A 80 -0.25 14.95 -15.53
CA GLN A 80 -1.54 14.26 -15.53
C GLN A 80 -2.18 14.26 -14.13
N GLN A 81 -1.40 13.99 -13.08
CA GLN A 81 -1.89 14.02 -11.70
C GLN A 81 -2.55 15.37 -11.37
N ASN A 82 -1.91 16.48 -11.76
CA ASN A 82 -2.39 17.84 -11.47
C ASN A 82 -3.71 18.20 -12.19
N THR A 83 -4.13 17.42 -13.19
CA THR A 83 -5.43 17.60 -13.85
C THR A 83 -6.57 16.85 -13.18
N LEU A 84 -6.28 15.96 -12.22
CA LEU A 84 -7.28 15.12 -11.59
C LEU A 84 -8.03 15.84 -10.46
N PRO A 85 -9.32 15.53 -10.24
CA PRO A 85 -10.16 16.22 -9.27
C PRO A 85 -9.92 15.77 -7.80
N PHE A 86 -8.79 15.15 -7.48
CA PHE A 86 -8.51 14.63 -6.14
C PHE A 86 -7.92 15.70 -5.22
N ARG A 87 -8.69 16.10 -4.21
CA ARG A 87 -8.27 17.10 -3.20
C ARG A 87 -6.97 16.73 -2.47
N ILE A 88 -6.62 15.44 -2.39
CA ILE A 88 -5.39 14.97 -1.74
C ILE A 88 -4.15 15.59 -2.38
N LEU A 89 -4.19 15.91 -3.68
CA LEU A 89 -3.06 16.47 -4.43
C LEU A 89 -2.53 17.78 -3.83
N HIS A 90 -3.38 18.57 -3.17
CA HIS A 90 -2.96 19.79 -2.46
C HIS A 90 -2.05 19.53 -1.25
N TYR A 91 -2.05 18.29 -0.74
CA TYR A 91 -1.31 17.89 0.45
C TYR A 91 -0.14 16.94 0.13
N LEU A 92 0.03 16.54 -1.13
CA LEU A 92 1.07 15.59 -1.53
C LEU A 92 2.32 16.35 -2.01
N PRO A 93 3.44 16.32 -1.26
CA PRO A 93 4.69 16.96 -1.70
C PRO A 93 5.26 16.25 -2.94
N TYR A 94 6.02 16.97 -3.76
CA TYR A 94 6.84 16.35 -4.80
C TYR A 94 8.06 15.64 -4.19
N GLY A 95 8.60 14.64 -4.90
CA GLY A 95 9.73 13.84 -4.42
C GLY A 95 9.40 13.04 -3.16
N SER A 96 8.14 12.68 -2.96
CA SER A 96 7.66 12.06 -1.73
C SER A 96 6.89 10.79 -2.02
N TYR A 97 7.26 9.75 -1.28
CA TYR A 97 6.55 8.47 -1.26
C TYR A 97 5.03 8.62 -1.06
N ALA A 98 4.63 9.64 -0.29
CA ALA A 98 3.23 9.92 0.01
C ALA A 98 2.37 10.10 -1.26
N ARG A 99 2.95 10.44 -2.42
CA ARG A 99 2.21 10.54 -3.69
C ARG A 99 1.51 9.26 -4.08
N LYS A 100 1.98 8.10 -3.61
CA LYS A 100 1.33 6.81 -3.79
C LYS A 100 -0.14 6.80 -3.32
N ASN A 101 -0.48 7.64 -2.34
CA ASN A 101 -1.86 7.81 -1.85
C ASN A 101 -2.86 8.21 -2.95
N LEU A 102 -2.42 8.89 -4.00
CA LEU A 102 -3.28 9.15 -5.16
C LEU A 102 -3.72 7.84 -5.85
N GLY A 103 -2.78 6.91 -6.01
CA GLY A 103 -3.06 5.60 -6.59
C GLY A 103 -4.09 4.82 -5.79
N TYR A 104 -4.06 4.93 -4.46
CA TYR A 104 -5.06 4.29 -3.59
C TYR A 104 -6.47 4.80 -3.88
N LEU A 105 -6.65 6.12 -3.95
CA LEU A 105 -7.97 6.71 -4.25
C LEU A 105 -8.46 6.35 -5.64
N ILE A 106 -7.57 6.29 -6.62
CA ILE A 106 -7.90 5.89 -7.99
C ILE A 106 -8.32 4.42 -8.04
N ALA A 107 -7.54 3.52 -7.43
CA ALA A 107 -7.88 2.10 -7.35
C ALA A 107 -9.27 1.88 -6.71
N ILE A 108 -9.55 2.56 -5.60
CA ILE A 108 -10.85 2.50 -4.92
C ILE A 108 -11.98 3.01 -5.84
N LYS A 109 -11.78 4.15 -6.52
CA LYS A 109 -12.74 4.68 -7.51
C LYS A 109 -12.94 3.74 -8.70
N CYS A 110 -11.95 2.90 -8.99
CA CYS A 110 -11.94 1.91 -10.05
C CYS A 110 -12.37 0.49 -9.62
N GLY A 111 -12.99 0.37 -8.44
CA GLY A 111 -13.61 -0.88 -7.99
C GLY A 111 -12.71 -1.81 -7.18
N ALA A 112 -11.54 -1.34 -6.73
CA ALA A 112 -10.61 -2.17 -5.95
C ALA A 112 -11.28 -2.80 -4.72
N LYS A 113 -11.13 -4.11 -4.58
CA LYS A 113 -11.43 -4.88 -3.37
C LYS A 113 -10.15 -5.31 -2.66
N ILE A 114 -9.06 -5.43 -3.40
CA ILE A 114 -7.72 -5.79 -2.91
C ILE A 114 -6.72 -4.86 -3.55
N ILE A 115 -5.84 -4.30 -2.72
CA ILE A 115 -4.76 -3.44 -3.13
C ILE A 115 -3.47 -4.06 -2.61
N PHE A 116 -2.51 -4.27 -3.52
CA PHE A 116 -1.13 -4.61 -3.21
C PHE A 116 -0.27 -3.38 -3.45
N GLU A 117 0.38 -2.90 -2.41
CA GLU A 117 1.31 -1.78 -2.50
C GLU A 117 2.74 -2.32 -2.59
N SER A 118 3.52 -1.79 -3.52
CA SER A 118 4.94 -2.11 -3.62
C SER A 118 5.72 -0.99 -4.27
N ASP A 119 7.04 -1.05 -4.17
CA ASP A 119 7.96 -0.19 -4.90
C ASP A 119 8.35 -0.79 -6.23
N ASP A 120 8.91 0.06 -7.11
CA ASP A 120 9.37 -0.36 -8.42
C ASP A 120 10.76 -1.02 -8.37
N ASP A 121 11.47 -0.99 -7.25
CA ASP A 121 12.69 -1.76 -7.01
C ASP A 121 12.44 -3.05 -6.22
N ASN A 122 11.25 -3.24 -5.63
CA ASN A 122 10.87 -4.48 -4.96
C ASN A 122 10.38 -5.56 -5.93
N LEU A 123 11.16 -6.63 -6.07
CA LEU A 123 10.82 -7.76 -6.92
C LEU A 123 10.10 -8.87 -6.15
N LEU A 124 8.92 -9.27 -6.62
CA LEU A 124 8.25 -10.48 -6.14
C LEU A 124 9.03 -11.73 -6.58
N GLU A 125 9.42 -12.56 -5.61
CA GLU A 125 10.06 -13.86 -5.88
C GLU A 125 9.11 -14.83 -6.60
N THR A 126 7.83 -14.84 -6.18
CA THR A 126 6.79 -15.70 -6.73
C THR A 126 6.24 -15.15 -8.05
N ASN A 127 5.51 -15.98 -8.79
CA ASN A 127 4.81 -15.57 -10.02
C ASN A 127 3.42 -14.96 -9.77
N ASP A 128 3.01 -14.85 -8.51
CA ASP A 128 1.74 -14.24 -8.11
C ASP A 128 1.80 -13.67 -6.70
N ILE A 129 0.82 -12.85 -6.37
CA ILE A 129 0.60 -12.29 -5.04
C ILE A 129 -0.34 -13.23 -4.26
N TYR A 130 0.21 -13.93 -3.27
CA TYR A 130 -0.57 -14.74 -2.35
C TYR A 130 -1.07 -13.91 -1.17
N PHE A 131 -2.38 -13.81 -0.97
CA PHE A 131 -2.97 -13.12 0.19
C PHE A 131 -3.96 -14.03 0.91
N LEU A 132 -4.07 -13.86 2.22
CA LEU A 132 -5.06 -14.50 3.06
C LEU A 132 -6.46 -13.91 2.84
N PRO A 133 -7.54 -14.69 3.06
CA PRO A 133 -8.89 -14.14 3.00
C PRO A 133 -9.09 -13.04 4.05
N LYS A 134 -10.02 -12.10 3.78
CA LYS A 134 -10.39 -11.02 4.72
C LYS A 134 -10.71 -11.55 6.13
N ILE A 135 -11.37 -12.70 6.20
CA ILE A 135 -11.67 -13.40 7.46
C ILE A 135 -10.85 -14.68 7.47
N VAL A 136 -9.87 -14.73 8.35
CA VAL A 136 -9.00 -15.89 8.48
C VAL A 136 -9.42 -16.77 9.63
N GLN A 137 -9.73 -18.01 9.27
CA GLN A 137 -10.01 -19.12 10.19
C GLN A 137 -8.71 -19.85 10.56
N GLN A 138 -8.75 -20.60 11.66
CA GLN A 138 -7.64 -21.43 12.17
C GLN A 138 -7.00 -22.34 11.11
N LYS A 139 -7.77 -22.87 10.15
CA LYS A 139 -7.26 -23.78 9.12
C LYS A 139 -6.32 -23.12 8.10
N HIS A 140 -6.34 -21.79 7.97
CA HIS A 140 -5.59 -21.11 6.91
C HIS A 140 -4.12 -20.87 7.26
N VAL A 141 -3.78 -20.76 8.55
CA VAL A 141 -2.40 -20.47 9.01
C VAL A 141 -2.27 -20.86 10.50
N PRO A 142 -1.11 -21.33 10.98
CA PRO A 142 -0.84 -21.41 12.42
C PRO A 142 -0.72 -19.98 12.98
N TRP A 143 -1.80 -19.49 13.59
CA TRP A 143 -1.88 -18.11 14.07
C TRP A 143 -1.06 -17.87 15.34
N ILE A 144 -0.44 -16.69 15.40
CA ILE A 144 0.15 -16.09 16.59
C ILE A 144 -0.80 -14.96 17.03
N GLY A 145 -1.52 -15.18 18.13
CA GLY A 145 -2.34 -14.14 18.76
C GLY A 145 -1.57 -13.43 19.87
N PHE A 146 -1.57 -12.10 19.84
CA PHE A 146 -0.99 -11.27 20.89
C PHE A 146 -2.11 -10.81 21.82
N HIS A 147 -2.08 -11.23 23.08
CA HIS A 147 -3.00 -10.68 24.07
C HIS A 147 -2.39 -9.40 24.64
N ARG A 148 -3.08 -8.28 24.46
CA ARG A 148 -2.65 -6.99 24.99
C ARG A 148 -2.89 -6.96 26.51
N GLN A 149 -1.87 -6.59 27.28
CA GLN A 149 -2.04 -6.25 28.70
C GLN A 149 -1.62 -4.81 28.98
N ARG A 150 -0.51 -4.31 28.42
CA ARG A 150 -0.06 -2.92 28.66
C ARG A 150 0.18 -2.09 27.40
N SER A 151 0.74 -2.65 26.31
CA SER A 151 1.01 -1.86 25.09
C SER A 151 0.03 -2.15 23.94
N PRO A 152 -0.39 -1.12 23.18
CA PRO A 152 -1.06 -1.32 21.89
C PRO A 152 -0.08 -1.73 20.77
N PHE A 153 1.23 -1.63 20.99
CA PHE A 153 2.28 -1.95 20.05
C PHE A 153 2.87 -3.34 20.30
N ILE A 154 3.35 -3.99 19.24
CA ILE A 154 3.89 -5.35 19.26
C ILE A 154 5.22 -5.33 18.51
N ASN A 155 6.30 -5.79 19.16
CA ASN A 155 7.51 -6.18 18.46
C ASN A 155 7.36 -7.60 17.91
N ILE A 156 6.98 -7.71 16.63
CA ILE A 156 6.80 -9.00 15.96
C ILE A 156 8.13 -9.75 15.76
N TYR A 157 9.25 -9.04 15.57
CA TYR A 157 10.57 -9.64 15.34
C TYR A 157 11.09 -10.39 16.57
N GLY A 158 10.73 -9.92 17.77
CA GLY A 158 10.97 -10.63 19.01
C GLY A 158 10.44 -12.07 19.02
N SER A 159 9.25 -12.28 18.46
CA SER A 159 8.65 -13.62 18.33
C SER A 159 9.41 -14.54 17.35
N PHE A 160 10.28 -13.96 16.50
CA PHE A 160 11.16 -14.68 15.58
C PHE A 160 12.61 -14.72 16.05
N GLY A 161 12.90 -14.43 17.33
CA GLY A 161 14.24 -14.51 17.90
C GLY A 161 15.10 -13.26 17.70
N HIS A 162 14.51 -12.16 17.25
CA HIS A 162 15.19 -10.88 17.05
C HIS A 162 14.63 -9.79 18.00
N PRO A 163 14.88 -9.91 19.32
CA PRO A 163 14.28 -9.05 20.34
C PRO A 163 14.70 -7.58 20.28
N ASN A 164 15.84 -7.28 19.65
CA ASN A 164 16.43 -5.94 19.58
C ASN A 164 16.14 -5.24 18.23
N ILE A 165 15.35 -5.87 17.36
CA ILE A 165 14.90 -5.29 16.10
C ILE A 165 13.45 -4.85 16.28
N TRP A 166 13.13 -3.65 15.80
CA TRP A 166 11.83 -3.03 15.97
C TRP A 166 11.21 -2.70 14.60
N PRO A 167 9.88 -2.80 14.46
CA PRO A 167 9.20 -2.24 13.29
C PRO A 167 9.57 -0.76 13.12
N ARG A 168 9.78 -0.31 11.88
CA ARG A 168 10.10 1.10 11.63
C ARG A 168 9.00 2.02 12.17
N GLY A 169 9.39 3.06 12.90
CA GLY A 169 8.45 4.00 13.53
C GLY A 169 7.80 3.48 14.81
N PHE A 170 8.37 2.45 15.44
CA PHE A 170 7.95 2.00 16.77
C PHE A 170 8.14 3.12 17.80
N PRO A 171 7.12 3.43 18.64
CA PRO A 171 7.27 4.49 19.64
C PRO A 171 8.31 4.11 20.70
N ILE A 172 9.33 4.95 20.86
CA ILE A 172 10.44 4.71 21.81
C ILE A 172 9.93 4.51 23.24
N ASP A 173 8.90 5.26 23.63
CA ASP A 173 8.31 5.22 24.98
C ASP A 173 7.59 3.90 25.27
N GLU A 174 7.23 3.14 24.23
CA GLU A 174 6.50 1.87 24.34
C GLU A 174 7.43 0.66 24.46
N ILE A 175 8.73 0.83 24.20
CA ILE A 175 9.72 -0.26 24.27
C ILE A 175 9.71 -0.94 25.64
N ARG A 176 9.69 -0.15 26.72
CA ARG A 176 9.67 -0.67 28.10
C ARG A 176 8.42 -1.51 28.35
N ASN A 177 7.26 -0.98 27.95
CA ASN A 177 5.97 -1.67 28.13
C ASN A 177 5.96 -3.03 27.43
N VAL A 178 6.51 -3.12 26.22
CA VAL A 178 6.57 -4.36 25.44
C VAL A 178 7.55 -5.36 26.05
N THR A 179 8.70 -4.92 26.55
CA THR A 179 9.68 -5.82 27.18
C THR A 179 9.18 -6.39 28.51
N GLU A 180 8.42 -5.60 29.28
CA GLU A 180 7.92 -5.99 30.60
C GLU A 180 6.63 -6.83 30.55
N ASP A 181 5.85 -6.74 29.46
CA ASP A 181 4.68 -7.60 29.21
C ASP A 181 5.06 -9.07 28.94
N GLY A 182 6.37 -9.36 28.89
CA GLY A 182 6.91 -10.66 28.52
C GLY A 182 6.84 -10.86 27.00
N TRP A 183 7.86 -11.50 26.43
CA TRP A 183 7.86 -11.89 25.02
C TRP A 183 6.55 -12.58 24.72
N HIS A 184 5.78 -11.95 23.84
CA HIS A 184 4.42 -12.31 23.53
C HIS A 184 4.30 -13.82 23.37
N SER A 185 3.58 -14.46 24.28
CA SER A 185 3.41 -15.90 24.25
C SER A 185 2.74 -16.25 22.92
N VAL A 186 3.46 -16.99 22.07
CA VAL A 186 2.89 -17.49 20.82
C VAL A 186 1.75 -18.42 21.18
N ARG A 187 0.51 -17.95 20.97
CA ARG A 187 -0.68 -18.74 21.24
C ARG A 187 -1.42 -19.03 19.95
N LYS A 188 -1.72 -20.32 19.77
CA LYS A 188 -2.66 -20.79 18.77
C LYS A 188 -4.05 -20.26 19.13
N ASN A 189 -4.60 -19.39 18.29
CA ASN A 189 -6.01 -19.00 18.41
C ASN A 189 -6.87 -20.20 17.96
N LEU A 190 -7.46 -20.90 18.92
CA LEU A 190 -8.24 -22.11 18.69
C LEU A 190 -9.74 -21.85 18.47
N GLU A 191 -10.20 -20.60 18.64
CA GLU A 191 -11.64 -20.33 18.84
C GLU A 191 -12.22 -19.20 17.98
N TYR A 192 -11.40 -18.30 17.41
CA TYR A 192 -11.93 -17.08 16.78
C TYR A 192 -11.46 -16.85 15.34
N ASN A 193 -12.39 -16.36 14.53
CA ASN A 193 -12.09 -15.78 13.22
C ASN A 193 -11.42 -14.42 13.39
N THR A 194 -10.35 -14.17 12.63
CA THR A 194 -9.62 -12.89 12.67
C THR A 194 -9.80 -12.13 11.36
N TYR A 195 -9.99 -10.81 11.44
CA TYR A 195 -9.97 -9.97 10.25
C TYR A 195 -8.55 -9.58 9.86
N ALA A 196 -8.11 -9.95 8.66
CA ALA A 196 -6.77 -9.67 8.13
C ALA A 196 -6.84 -8.63 7.00
N TYR A 197 -7.25 -7.40 7.35
CA TYR A 197 -7.42 -6.29 6.40
C TYR A 197 -6.09 -5.80 5.82
N ILE A 198 -5.04 -5.83 6.63
CA ILE A 198 -3.69 -5.40 6.26
C ILE A 198 -2.78 -6.62 6.42
N GLN A 199 -2.05 -6.94 5.36
CA GLN A 199 -1.13 -8.06 5.31
C GLN A 199 0.20 -7.53 4.82
N GLN A 200 1.25 -7.80 5.59
CA GLN A 200 2.61 -7.37 5.28
C GLN A 200 3.45 -8.57 4.89
N TYR A 201 4.24 -8.42 3.83
CA TYR A 201 5.19 -9.41 3.37
C TYR A 201 6.55 -9.13 3.99
N LEU A 202 7.39 -10.16 4.05
CA LEU A 202 8.79 -9.98 4.41
C LEU A 202 9.55 -9.47 3.18
N ALA A 203 10.50 -8.57 3.43
CA ALA A 203 11.49 -8.17 2.45
C ALA A 203 12.76 -8.98 2.70
N ASP A 204 13.37 -9.50 1.63
CA ASP A 204 14.73 -10.00 1.68
C ASP A 204 15.71 -8.84 1.46
N LEU A 205 16.84 -8.85 2.17
CA LEU A 205 17.90 -7.85 2.17
C LEU A 205 17.60 -6.51 2.85
N ASP A 206 16.57 -5.77 2.41
CA ASP A 206 16.34 -4.38 2.82
C ASP A 206 15.01 -4.20 3.60
N PRO A 207 14.84 -4.82 4.79
CA PRO A 207 13.63 -4.64 5.56
C PRO A 207 13.60 -3.27 6.23
N ASP A 208 12.44 -2.60 6.16
CA ASP A 208 12.18 -1.37 6.90
C ASP A 208 12.01 -1.67 8.40
N VAL A 209 13.14 -1.71 9.10
CA VAL A 209 13.24 -1.92 10.56
C VAL A 209 14.15 -0.89 11.20
N ASP A 210 13.85 -0.55 12.44
CA ASP A 210 14.75 0.22 13.31
C ASP A 210 15.46 -0.77 14.25
N ALA A 211 16.77 -0.58 14.43
CA ALA A 211 17.54 -1.27 15.46
C ALA A 211 17.95 -0.25 16.52
N ILE A 212 17.73 -0.58 17.79
CA ILE A 212 18.05 0.27 18.95
C ILE A 212 18.99 -0.50 19.87
#